data_AF-A0A257H2C5-F1
#
_entry.id   AF-A0A257H2C5-F1
#
_cell.length_a   1.000
_cell.length_b   1.000
_cell.length_c   1.000
_cell.angle_alpha   90.00
_cell.angle_beta   90.00
_cell.angle_gamma   90.00
#
_symmetry.space_group_name_H-M   'P 1'
#
loop_
_entity.id
_entity.type
_entity.pdbx_description
1 polymer ?
#
loop_
_entity_poly.entity_id
_entity_poly.type
_entity_poly.pdbx_seq_one_letter_code
_entity_poly.pdbx_strand_id
1 'polypeptide(L)'
;MSLRLVVVVVLAFAISLPIAALSIAKALLFVAALIVLIRENFKVQPKENHTSSLSLKWILASLALWTISLLWTKATIDDALVALVKHGKLMCIPLLVFLIRSHREAAIGLAALASGQAVVMVTSWLMAANIPVFWITRPSGPADPLTQYVPYADSYLDQSIMLAVSAGIFWQLRESQPKLKPVTLLLTLAALLNVLILMPGRTGYVLALSTACLAAIFSVPRKLRVVTILVMPVLLALAAYHTVPQFKQRVQLAAQELVHHRSGPDVGSSIGARLYMWKLSADAIAKAPLLGSGVGSWSTVIKQLHGAGASLIFGEGNGSNPHQEILLWTTELGLAGLLLFVGLLTALLIDLRRFPT
;
A
#
# COMPACT_ATOMS: atom_id res chain seq x y z
N MET A 1 -13.55 25.30 -9.87
CA MET A 1 -12.49 24.47 -9.25
C MET A 1 -11.22 24.68 -10.05
N SER A 2 -10.05 24.91 -9.43
CA SER A 2 -8.80 25.10 -10.18
C SER A 2 -8.38 23.79 -10.88
N LEU A 3 -7.68 23.86 -12.02
CA LEU A 3 -7.17 22.66 -12.73
C LEU A 3 -6.35 21.76 -11.79
N ARG A 4 -5.53 22.35 -10.92
CA ARG A 4 -4.75 21.64 -9.89
C ARG A 4 -5.63 20.76 -9.01
N LEU A 5 -6.70 21.35 -8.45
CA LEU A 5 -7.61 20.65 -7.55
C LEU A 5 -8.42 19.58 -8.28
N VAL A 6 -8.83 19.81 -9.53
CA VAL A 6 -9.50 18.78 -10.35
C VAL A 6 -8.62 17.53 -10.46
N VAL A 7 -7.34 17.70 -10.78
CA VAL A 7 -6.41 16.58 -10.94
C VAL A 7 -6.17 15.84 -9.63
N VAL A 8 -6.05 16.56 -8.50
CA VAL A 8 -5.96 15.94 -7.16
C VAL A 8 -7.19 15.10 -6.85
N VAL A 9 -8.39 15.63 -7.11
CA VAL A 9 -9.67 14.92 -6.88
C VAL A 9 -9.80 13.69 -7.78
N VAL A 10 -9.49 13.83 -9.08
CA VAL A 10 -9.54 12.73 -10.04
C VAL A 10 -8.59 11.62 -9.63
N LEU A 11 -7.35 11.94 -9.25
CA LEU A 11 -6.40 10.94 -8.77
C LEU A 11 -6.87 10.25 -7.49
N ALA A 12 -7.31 11.03 -6.50
CA ALA A 12 -7.78 10.50 -5.22
C ALA A 12 -8.95 9.53 -5.40
N PHE A 13 -9.90 9.87 -6.28
CA PHE A 13 -11.02 8.98 -6.60
C PHE A 13 -10.57 7.77 -7.42
N ALA A 14 -9.70 7.97 -8.42
CA ALA A 14 -9.22 6.92 -9.33
C ALA A 14 -8.41 5.81 -8.65
N ILE A 15 -7.90 6.02 -7.44
CA ILE A 15 -7.36 4.94 -6.59
C ILE A 15 -8.39 3.83 -6.37
N SER A 16 -9.68 4.17 -6.42
CA SER A 16 -10.81 3.24 -6.21
C SER A 16 -11.36 2.64 -7.51
N LEU A 17 -10.68 2.89 -8.64
CA LEU A 17 -11.09 2.48 -9.99
C LEU A 17 -10.07 1.49 -10.59
N PRO A 18 -10.39 0.83 -11.72
CA PRO A 18 -9.45 -0.06 -12.42
C PRO A 18 -8.09 0.58 -12.68
N ILE A 19 -7.04 -0.25 -12.79
CA ILE A 19 -5.65 0.20 -13.00
C ILE A 19 -5.49 1.12 -14.20
N ALA A 20 -6.28 0.93 -15.26
CA ALA A 20 -6.29 1.82 -16.42
C ALA A 20 -6.66 3.26 -16.03
N ALA A 21 -7.74 3.45 -15.28
CA ALA A 21 -8.18 4.77 -14.80
C ALA A 21 -7.15 5.39 -13.86
N LEU A 22 -6.61 4.60 -12.92
CA LEU A 22 -5.55 5.06 -12.02
C LEU A 22 -4.28 5.47 -12.78
N SER A 23 -3.93 4.75 -13.85
CA SER A 23 -2.76 5.06 -14.68
C SER A 23 -2.94 6.35 -15.47
N ILE A 24 -4.13 6.58 -16.04
CA ILE A 24 -4.48 7.85 -16.69
C ILE A 24 -4.43 8.99 -15.67
N ALA A 25 -4.98 8.80 -14.47
CA ALA A 25 -4.97 9.83 -13.44
C ALA A 25 -3.55 10.21 -12.98
N LYS A 26 -2.63 9.23 -12.87
CA LYS A 26 -1.20 9.50 -12.60
C LYS A 26 -0.53 10.26 -13.74
N ALA A 27 -0.85 9.96 -15.00
CA ALA A 27 -0.34 10.71 -16.14
C ALA A 27 -0.86 12.16 -16.13
N LEU A 28 -2.14 12.37 -15.85
CA LEU A 28 -2.73 13.70 -15.67
C LEU A 28 -2.07 14.48 -14.53
N LEU A 29 -1.76 13.82 -13.41
CA LEU A 29 -1.00 14.41 -12.30
C LEU A 29 0.35 14.94 -12.77
N PHE A 30 1.11 14.12 -13.49
CA PHE A 30 2.44 14.50 -14.00
C PHE A 30 2.35 15.68 -14.98
N VAL A 31 1.45 15.61 -15.97
CA VAL A 31 1.26 16.68 -16.96
C VAL A 31 0.82 17.99 -16.30
N ALA A 32 -0.13 17.92 -15.37
CA ALA A 32 -0.60 19.11 -14.66
C ALA A 32 0.49 19.75 -13.81
N ALA A 33 1.31 18.95 -13.12
CA ALA A 33 2.44 19.45 -12.37
C ALA A 33 3.48 20.13 -13.28
N LEU A 34 3.77 19.56 -14.45
CA LEU A 34 4.67 20.17 -15.43
C LEU A 34 4.15 21.51 -15.94
N ILE A 35 2.85 21.59 -16.29
CA ILE A 35 2.21 22.85 -16.73
C ILE A 35 2.30 23.93 -15.65
N VAL A 36 2.05 23.57 -14.39
CA VAL A 36 2.15 24.51 -13.26
C VAL A 36 3.59 24.96 -13.07
N LEU A 37 4.55 24.03 -13.08
CA LEU A 37 5.98 24.34 -12.93
C LEU A 37 6.46 25.32 -14.01
N ILE A 38 6.10 25.09 -15.27
CA ILE A 38 6.43 25.97 -16.39
C ILE A 38 5.82 27.36 -16.16
N ARG A 39 4.51 27.42 -15.87
CA ARG A 39 3.81 28.69 -15.63
C ARG A 39 4.36 29.49 -14.45
N GLU A 40 4.83 28.82 -13.40
CA GLU A 40 5.40 29.47 -12.22
C GLU A 40 6.83 29.92 -12.42
N ASN A 41 7.65 29.20 -13.19
CA ASN A 41 8.98 29.68 -13.57
C ASN A 41 8.92 30.98 -14.41
N PHE A 42 7.83 31.20 -15.15
CA PHE A 42 7.60 32.44 -15.90
C PHE A 42 7.00 33.58 -15.06
N LYS A 43 6.62 33.33 -13.80
CA LYS A 43 6.14 34.38 -12.89
C LYS A 43 7.20 34.67 -11.84
N VAL A 44 7.76 35.87 -11.88
CA VAL A 44 8.61 36.41 -10.81
C VAL A 44 7.71 36.71 -9.61
N GLN A 45 7.39 35.69 -8.83
CA GLN A 45 6.75 35.85 -7.53
C GLN A 45 7.62 35.23 -6.45
N PRO A 46 7.69 35.85 -5.26
CA PRO A 46 8.42 35.28 -4.15
C PRO A 46 7.80 33.92 -3.82
N LYS A 47 8.62 32.87 -3.88
CA LYS A 47 8.19 31.50 -3.55
C LYS A 47 7.72 31.51 -2.10
N GLU A 48 6.41 31.45 -1.88
CA GLU A 48 5.89 31.01 -0.59
C GLU A 48 6.56 29.67 -0.28
N ASN A 49 7.28 29.63 0.85
CA ASN A 49 8.06 28.50 1.31
C ASN A 49 7.20 27.24 1.28
N HIS A 50 7.24 26.50 0.16
CA HIS A 50 6.79 25.13 0.12
C HIS A 50 7.71 24.42 1.09
N THR A 51 7.16 24.07 2.25
CA THR A 51 7.86 23.38 3.32
C THR A 51 8.56 22.19 2.69
N SER A 52 9.89 22.28 2.52
CA SER A 52 10.67 21.18 2.00
C SER A 52 10.66 20.08 3.06
N SER A 53 9.64 19.23 3.01
CA SER A 53 9.47 18.14 3.95
C SER A 53 10.70 17.25 3.85
N LEU A 54 11.18 16.75 4.98
CA LEU A 54 12.34 15.87 4.95
C LEU A 54 12.04 14.64 4.08
N SER A 55 10.81 14.15 4.16
CA SER A 55 10.30 13.01 3.39
C SER A 55 10.44 13.22 1.88
N LEU A 56 10.15 14.44 1.38
CA LEU A 56 10.30 14.77 -0.03
C LEU A 56 11.74 14.57 -0.51
N LYS A 57 12.72 15.00 0.28
CA LYS A 57 14.15 14.87 -0.06
C LYS A 57 14.56 13.40 -0.14
N TRP A 58 14.10 12.57 0.80
CA TRP A 58 14.37 11.13 0.79
C TRP A 58 13.71 10.41 -0.38
N ILE A 59 12.49 10.79 -0.76
CA ILE A 59 11.82 10.24 -1.96
C ILE A 59 12.64 10.56 -3.21
N LEU A 60 13.02 11.83 -3.40
CA LEU A 60 13.80 12.24 -4.58
C LEU A 60 15.19 11.58 -4.61
N ALA A 61 15.86 11.48 -3.47
CA ALA A 61 17.14 10.77 -3.36
C ALA A 61 17.00 9.28 -3.71
N SER A 62 15.90 8.65 -3.27
CA SER A 62 15.61 7.25 -3.61
C SER A 62 15.40 7.08 -5.11
N LEU A 63 14.57 7.91 -5.73
CA LEU A 63 14.32 7.87 -7.17
C LEU A 63 15.60 8.12 -7.99
N ALA A 64 16.44 9.05 -7.54
CA ALA A 64 17.74 9.31 -8.15
C ALA A 64 18.66 8.07 -8.06
N LEU A 65 18.77 7.45 -6.88
CA LEU A 65 19.62 6.26 -6.74
C LEU A 65 19.11 5.07 -7.55
N TRP A 66 17.79 4.85 -7.57
CA TRP A 66 17.15 3.85 -8.44
C TRP A 66 17.57 4.06 -9.90
N THR A 67 17.51 5.31 -10.38
CA THR A 67 17.88 5.66 -11.75
C THR A 67 19.37 5.45 -12.01
N ILE A 68 20.23 5.91 -11.11
CA ILE A 68 21.69 5.74 -11.19
C ILE A 68 22.08 4.25 -11.18
N SER A 69 21.33 3.41 -10.47
CA SER A 69 21.58 1.97 -10.39
C SER A 69 21.38 1.21 -11.69
N LEU A 70 20.82 1.85 -12.73
CA LEU A 70 20.86 1.32 -14.10
C LEU A 70 22.29 1.05 -14.58
N LEU A 71 23.27 1.83 -14.09
CA LEU A 71 24.67 1.69 -14.49
C LEU A 71 25.30 0.35 -14.09
N TRP A 72 24.73 -0.36 -13.10
CA TRP A 72 25.22 -1.65 -12.63
C TRP A 72 24.12 -2.71 -12.46
N THR A 73 22.94 -2.51 -13.06
CA THR A 73 21.86 -3.49 -12.93
C THR A 73 22.20 -4.82 -13.58
N LYS A 74 21.90 -5.90 -12.87
CA LYS A 74 22.00 -7.28 -13.39
C LYS A 74 20.73 -7.72 -14.12
N ALA A 75 19.67 -6.91 -14.12
CA ALA A 75 18.48 -7.17 -14.92
C ALA A 75 18.73 -6.86 -16.41
N THR A 76 17.86 -7.37 -17.27
CA THR A 76 17.79 -6.86 -18.65
C THR A 76 17.36 -5.38 -18.62
N ILE A 77 17.72 -4.61 -19.65
CA ILE A 77 17.37 -3.18 -19.67
C ILE A 77 15.85 -2.97 -19.65
N ASP A 78 15.09 -3.81 -20.35
CA ASP A 78 13.63 -3.75 -20.38
C ASP A 78 13.04 -3.98 -18.99
N ASP A 79 13.51 -5.02 -18.30
CA ASP A 79 13.11 -5.33 -16.93
C ASP A 79 13.47 -4.21 -15.94
N ALA A 80 14.65 -3.63 -16.08
CA ALA A 80 15.11 -2.53 -15.25
C ALA A 80 14.27 -1.25 -15.46
N LEU A 81 13.93 -0.93 -16.71
CA LEU A 81 13.05 0.21 -17.04
C LEU A 81 11.63 0.00 -16.50
N VAL A 82 11.08 -1.21 -16.63
CA VAL A 82 9.78 -1.56 -16.03
C VAL A 82 9.82 -1.42 -14.51
N ALA A 83 10.90 -1.86 -13.87
CA ALA A 83 11.10 -1.65 -12.44
C ALA A 83 11.17 -0.17 -12.09
N LEU A 84 11.94 0.65 -12.82
CA LEU A 84 11.97 2.10 -12.60
C LEU A 84 10.59 2.75 -12.68
N VAL A 85 9.74 2.35 -13.63
CA VAL A 85 8.36 2.85 -13.71
C VAL A 85 7.55 2.44 -12.48
N LYS A 86 7.73 1.21 -11.98
CA LYS A 86 7.06 0.73 -10.75
C LYS A 86 7.44 1.58 -9.54
N HIS A 87 8.73 1.86 -9.35
CA HIS A 87 9.24 2.64 -8.21
C HIS A 87 9.02 4.14 -8.38
N GLY A 88 9.01 4.62 -9.63
CA GLY A 88 8.64 5.98 -10.02
C GLY A 88 7.24 6.40 -9.58
N LYS A 89 6.36 5.45 -9.22
CA LYS A 89 5.06 5.76 -8.58
C LYS A 89 5.22 6.61 -7.31
N LEU A 90 6.35 6.51 -6.59
CA LEU A 90 6.65 7.36 -5.44
C LEU A 90 6.69 8.85 -5.79
N MET A 91 6.94 9.21 -7.07
CA MET A 91 6.89 10.58 -7.55
C MET A 91 5.51 11.23 -7.40
N CYS A 92 4.43 10.43 -7.31
CA CYS A 92 3.08 10.99 -7.09
C CYS A 92 3.00 11.80 -5.80
N ILE A 93 3.75 11.44 -4.75
CA ILE A 93 3.75 12.14 -3.47
C ILE A 93 4.33 13.56 -3.60
N PRO A 94 5.56 13.78 -4.12
CA PRO A 94 6.08 15.10 -4.46
C PRO A 94 5.11 15.98 -5.25
N LEU A 95 4.51 15.41 -6.30
CA LEU A 95 3.64 16.14 -7.21
C LEU A 95 2.35 16.57 -6.51
N LEU A 96 1.79 15.71 -5.65
CA LEU A 96 0.63 16.08 -4.82
C LEU A 96 0.97 17.17 -3.82
N VAL A 97 2.11 17.09 -3.13
CA VAL A 97 2.56 18.14 -2.20
C VAL A 97 2.78 19.48 -2.93
N PHE A 98 3.30 19.43 -4.15
CA PHE A 98 3.48 20.62 -4.99
C PHE A 98 2.16 21.20 -5.51
N LEU A 99 1.18 20.36 -5.85
CA LEU A 99 -0.09 20.82 -6.42
C LEU A 99 -1.11 21.27 -5.38
N ILE A 100 -1.09 20.72 -4.16
CA ILE A 100 -2.02 21.06 -3.07
C ILE A 100 -1.50 22.30 -2.33
N ARG A 101 -2.27 23.39 -2.30
CA ARG A 101 -1.84 24.67 -1.70
C ARG A 101 -2.53 25.05 -0.41
N SER A 102 -3.57 24.33 -0.02
CA SER A 102 -4.31 24.66 1.21
C SER A 102 -4.86 23.42 1.89
N HIS A 103 -5.09 23.55 3.20
CA HIS A 103 -5.79 22.54 4.00
C HIS A 103 -7.16 22.18 3.40
N ARG A 104 -7.87 23.16 2.81
CA ARG A 104 -9.15 22.92 2.16
C ARG A 104 -9.00 22.05 0.90
N GLU A 105 -7.99 22.31 0.06
CA GLU A 105 -7.70 21.47 -1.11
C GLU A 105 -7.35 20.03 -0.70
N ALA A 106 -6.52 19.88 0.35
CA ALA A 106 -6.18 18.56 0.91
C ALA A 106 -7.41 17.81 1.44
N ALA A 107 -8.28 18.50 2.19
CA ALA A 107 -9.51 17.92 2.72
C ALA A 107 -10.49 17.47 1.61
N ILE A 108 -10.60 18.23 0.53
CA ILE A 108 -11.40 17.85 -0.64
C ILE A 108 -10.82 16.61 -1.32
N GLY A 109 -9.50 16.53 -1.47
CA GLY A 109 -8.82 15.33 -1.99
C GLY A 109 -9.07 14.09 -1.11
N LEU A 110 -8.96 14.24 0.21
CA LEU A 110 -9.28 13.16 1.15
C LEU A 110 -10.76 12.73 1.09
N ALA A 111 -11.69 13.68 0.94
CA ALA A 111 -13.10 13.37 0.77
C ALA A 111 -13.37 12.61 -0.53
N ALA A 112 -12.66 12.93 -1.63
CA ALA A 112 -12.75 12.20 -2.90
C ALA A 112 -12.18 10.78 -2.81
N LEU A 113 -11.07 10.60 -2.08
CA LEU A 113 -10.56 9.26 -1.76
C LEU A 113 -11.58 8.48 -0.93
N ALA A 114 -12.07 9.07 0.15
CA ALA A 114 -13.04 8.45 1.06
C ALA A 114 -14.34 8.07 0.34
N SER A 115 -14.83 8.90 -0.57
CA SER A 115 -16.03 8.60 -1.37
C SER A 115 -15.80 7.46 -2.36
N GLY A 116 -14.67 7.45 -3.07
CA GLY A 116 -14.32 6.34 -3.97
C GLY A 116 -14.20 5.01 -3.21
N GLN A 117 -13.57 5.04 -2.03
CA GLN A 117 -13.44 3.86 -1.17
C GLN A 117 -14.78 3.38 -0.61
N ALA A 118 -15.69 4.31 -0.29
CA ALA A 118 -17.06 3.96 0.08
C ALA A 118 -17.80 3.27 -1.07
N VAL A 119 -17.63 3.72 -2.33
CA VAL A 119 -18.22 3.06 -3.50
C VAL A 119 -17.69 1.63 -3.64
N VAL A 120 -16.38 1.41 -3.54
CA VAL A 120 -15.77 0.06 -3.60
C VAL A 120 -16.32 -0.83 -2.48
N MET A 121 -16.38 -0.31 -1.25
CA MET A 121 -16.90 -1.05 -0.10
C MET A 121 -18.38 -1.43 -0.27
N VAL A 122 -19.24 -0.49 -0.66
CA VAL A 122 -20.67 -0.73 -0.89
C VAL A 122 -20.83 -1.77 -2.01
N THR A 123 -20.07 -1.62 -3.09
CA THR A 123 -20.10 -2.56 -4.20
C THR A 123 -19.73 -3.98 -3.75
N SER A 124 -18.67 -4.12 -2.95
CA SER A 124 -18.24 -5.41 -2.39
C SER A 124 -19.34 -6.05 -1.51
N TRP A 125 -20.05 -5.26 -0.70
CA TRP A 125 -21.20 -5.76 0.07
C TRP A 125 -22.41 -6.15 -0.79
N LEU A 126 -22.72 -5.37 -1.84
CA LEU A 126 -23.77 -5.73 -2.79
C LEU A 126 -23.44 -7.04 -3.51
N MET A 127 -22.18 -7.24 -3.89
CA MET A 127 -21.70 -8.49 -4.47
C MET A 127 -21.85 -9.67 -3.51
N ALA A 128 -21.53 -9.48 -2.22
CA ALA A 128 -21.73 -10.50 -1.18
C ALA A 128 -23.21 -10.82 -0.92
N ALA A 129 -24.10 -9.83 -1.08
CA ALA A 129 -25.54 -10.00 -1.02
C ALA A 129 -26.16 -10.59 -2.32
N ASN A 130 -25.34 -10.94 -3.31
CA ASN A 130 -25.77 -11.38 -4.64
C ASN A 130 -26.67 -10.38 -5.38
N ILE A 131 -26.55 -9.08 -5.06
CA ILE A 131 -27.26 -8.01 -5.77
C ILE A 131 -26.45 -7.66 -7.03
N PRO A 132 -27.07 -7.67 -8.23
CA PRO A 132 -26.37 -7.33 -9.46
C PRO A 132 -25.94 -5.86 -9.46
N VAL A 133 -24.69 -5.62 -9.86
CA VAL A 133 -24.11 -4.29 -9.94
C VAL A 133 -23.81 -3.98 -11.41
N PHE A 134 -24.48 -2.98 -11.97
CA PHE A 134 -24.48 -2.74 -13.42
C PHE A 134 -23.12 -2.39 -14.03
N TRP A 135 -22.18 -1.89 -13.22
CA TRP A 135 -20.83 -1.52 -13.64
C TRP A 135 -19.78 -2.63 -13.43
N ILE A 136 -20.19 -3.81 -12.94
CA ILE A 136 -19.32 -4.98 -12.80
C ILE A 136 -19.76 -6.04 -13.81
N THR A 137 -18.86 -6.38 -14.73
CA THR A 137 -19.00 -7.55 -15.59
C THR A 137 -18.36 -8.74 -14.91
N ARG A 138 -19.16 -9.76 -14.57
CA ARG A 138 -18.64 -11.04 -14.09
C ARG A 138 -18.33 -11.94 -15.29
N PRO A 139 -17.16 -12.60 -15.33
CA PRO A 139 -16.91 -13.67 -16.28
C PRO A 139 -17.97 -14.77 -16.14
N SER A 140 -18.34 -15.40 -17.25
CA SER A 140 -19.21 -16.59 -17.25
C SER A 140 -18.46 -17.76 -16.60
N GLY A 141 -18.76 -18.08 -15.34
CA GLY A 141 -18.13 -19.18 -14.61
C GLY A 141 -18.22 -19.01 -13.08
N PRO A 142 -17.79 -20.02 -12.30
CA PRO A 142 -17.67 -19.87 -10.86
C PRO A 142 -16.68 -18.76 -10.52
N ALA A 143 -17.08 -17.84 -9.63
CA ALA A 143 -16.19 -16.78 -9.18
C ALA A 143 -15.01 -17.38 -8.41
N ASP A 144 -13.80 -16.90 -8.68
CA ASP A 144 -12.62 -17.25 -7.89
C ASP A 144 -12.89 -16.86 -6.42
N PRO A 145 -12.83 -17.82 -5.47
CA PRO A 145 -13.08 -17.55 -4.05
C PRO A 145 -12.21 -16.43 -3.47
N LEU A 146 -11.03 -16.16 -4.06
CA LEU A 146 -10.14 -15.10 -3.63
C LEU A 146 -10.58 -13.71 -4.06
N THR A 147 -11.31 -13.57 -5.17
CA THR A 147 -11.65 -12.28 -5.78
C THR A 147 -13.16 -12.06 -5.94
N GLN A 148 -13.99 -13.02 -5.52
CA GLN A 148 -15.46 -12.98 -5.66
C GLN A 148 -16.17 -11.72 -5.13
N TYR A 149 -15.57 -11.02 -4.15
CA TYR A 149 -16.11 -9.80 -3.55
C TYR A 149 -15.25 -8.56 -3.82
N VAL A 150 -14.37 -8.64 -4.82
CA VAL A 150 -13.45 -7.58 -5.22
C VAL A 150 -14.00 -6.91 -6.49
N PRO A 151 -14.47 -5.65 -6.44
CA PRO A 151 -15.06 -4.97 -7.58
C PRO A 151 -14.08 -4.72 -8.73
N TYR A 152 -12.86 -4.29 -8.40
CA TYR A 152 -11.89 -3.76 -9.38
C TYR A 152 -10.43 -4.01 -9.07
N ALA A 153 -10.06 -4.24 -7.81
CA ALA A 153 -8.65 -4.50 -7.51
C ALA A 153 -8.22 -5.81 -8.17
N ASP A 154 -7.02 -5.83 -8.76
CA ASP A 154 -6.42 -7.06 -9.29
C ASP A 154 -6.24 -8.12 -8.19
N SER A 155 -6.31 -7.72 -6.92
CA SER A 155 -6.15 -8.58 -5.77
C SER A 155 -7.02 -8.14 -4.59
N TYR A 156 -7.54 -9.13 -3.85
CA TYR A 156 -8.14 -8.92 -2.53
C TYR A 156 -7.17 -8.26 -1.54
N LEU A 157 -5.85 -8.38 -1.76
CA LEU A 157 -4.84 -7.77 -0.90
C LEU A 157 -4.96 -6.24 -0.96
N ASP A 158 -4.98 -5.67 -2.16
CA ASP A 158 -5.03 -4.22 -2.37
C ASP A 158 -6.32 -3.64 -1.76
N GLN A 159 -7.47 -4.24 -2.07
CA GLN A 159 -8.74 -3.82 -1.48
C GLN A 159 -8.74 -3.92 0.05
N SER A 160 -8.21 -5.01 0.61
CA SER A 160 -8.18 -5.20 2.07
C SER A 160 -7.34 -4.13 2.78
N ILE A 161 -6.18 -3.77 2.21
CA ILE A 161 -5.30 -2.71 2.72
C ILE A 161 -6.01 -1.36 2.61
N MET A 162 -6.57 -1.05 1.44
CA MET A 162 -7.20 0.23 1.16
C MET A 162 -8.44 0.47 2.02
N LEU A 163 -9.29 -0.55 2.22
CA LEU A 163 -10.46 -0.45 3.10
C LEU A 163 -10.07 -0.35 4.58
N ALA A 164 -9.04 -1.06 5.03
CA ALA A 164 -8.53 -0.94 6.40
C ALA A 164 -7.98 0.47 6.71
N VAL A 165 -7.32 1.12 5.74
CA VAL A 165 -6.87 2.51 5.86
C VAL A 165 -8.07 3.47 5.79
N SER A 166 -9.00 3.23 4.87
CA SER A 166 -10.20 4.05 4.71
C SER A 166 -11.10 4.05 5.95
N ALA A 167 -11.17 2.93 6.68
CA ALA A 167 -11.83 2.87 7.98
C ALA A 167 -11.25 3.90 8.97
N GLY A 168 -9.92 4.10 8.98
CA GLY A 168 -9.28 5.14 9.77
C GLY A 168 -9.64 6.55 9.32
N ILE A 169 -9.77 6.78 8.00
CA ILE A 169 -10.22 8.05 7.44
C ILE A 169 -11.67 8.33 7.85
N PHE A 170 -12.59 7.38 7.68
CA PHE A 170 -13.98 7.50 8.11
C PHE A 170 -14.09 7.76 9.61
N TRP A 171 -13.28 7.06 10.42
CA TRP A 171 -13.21 7.28 11.85
C TRP A 171 -12.81 8.72 12.20
N GLN A 172 -11.80 9.28 11.53
CA GLN A 172 -11.36 10.65 11.78
C GLN A 172 -12.38 11.69 11.30
N LEU A 173 -13.06 11.44 10.18
CA LEU A 173 -14.14 12.31 9.68
C LEU A 173 -15.32 12.42 10.66
N ARG A 174 -15.51 11.40 11.50
CA ARG A 174 -16.51 11.40 12.58
C ARG A 174 -16.35 12.56 13.57
N GLU A 175 -15.11 12.91 13.90
CA GLU A 175 -14.81 13.97 14.87
C GLU A 175 -14.88 15.36 14.22
N SER A 176 -14.45 15.48 12.96
CA SER A 176 -14.47 16.77 12.26
C SER A 176 -15.84 17.16 11.72
N GLN A 177 -16.77 16.21 11.56
CA GLN A 177 -18.12 16.45 11.03
C GLN A 177 -19.20 15.81 11.93
N PRO A 178 -19.57 16.43 13.07
CA PRO A 178 -20.49 15.83 14.05
C PRO A 178 -21.86 15.44 13.47
N LYS A 179 -22.36 16.18 12.47
CA LYS A 179 -23.63 15.89 11.77
C LYS A 179 -23.59 14.57 10.99
N LEU A 180 -22.41 14.15 10.54
CA LEU A 180 -22.19 12.92 9.76
C LEU A 180 -21.65 11.78 10.63
N LYS A 181 -21.59 11.95 11.96
CA LYS A 181 -21.12 10.93 12.91
C LYS A 181 -21.77 9.55 12.73
N PRO A 182 -23.11 9.40 12.61
CA PRO A 182 -23.69 8.06 12.44
C PRO A 182 -23.29 7.42 11.11
N VAL A 183 -23.25 8.21 10.03
CA VAL A 183 -22.86 7.73 8.69
C VAL A 183 -21.40 7.31 8.67
N THR A 184 -20.50 8.15 9.17
CA THR A 184 -19.05 7.86 9.21
C THR A 184 -18.72 6.66 10.11
N LEU A 185 -19.44 6.49 11.22
CA LEU A 185 -19.32 5.29 12.06
C LEU A 185 -19.79 4.03 11.32
N LEU A 186 -20.94 4.10 10.64
CA LEU A 186 -21.44 3.00 9.82
C LEU A 186 -20.45 2.63 8.72
N LEU A 187 -19.88 3.62 8.01
CA LEU A 187 -18.86 3.39 6.98
C LEU A 187 -17.58 2.78 7.57
N THR A 188 -17.15 3.22 8.75
CA THR A 188 -15.99 2.65 9.45
C THR A 188 -16.21 1.17 9.76
N LEU A 189 -17.36 0.84 10.36
CA LEU A 189 -17.71 -0.54 10.71
C LEU A 189 -17.88 -1.40 9.46
N ALA A 190 -18.58 -0.89 8.44
CA ALA A 190 -18.78 -1.60 7.18
C ALA A 190 -17.46 -1.90 6.47
N ALA A 191 -16.46 -0.99 6.54
CA ALA A 191 -15.14 -1.21 5.95
C ALA A 191 -14.34 -2.27 6.72
N LEU A 192 -14.30 -2.18 8.05
CA LEU A 192 -13.61 -3.17 8.89
C LEU A 192 -14.23 -4.57 8.74
N LEU A 193 -15.56 -4.66 8.78
CA LEU A 193 -16.27 -5.93 8.60
C LEU A 193 -16.11 -6.48 7.19
N ASN A 194 -16.06 -5.63 6.15
CA ASN A 194 -15.78 -6.09 4.79
C ASN A 194 -14.41 -6.80 4.74
N VAL A 195 -13.39 -6.19 5.33
CA VAL A 195 -12.05 -6.79 5.39
C VAL A 195 -12.06 -8.09 6.18
N LEU A 196 -12.69 -8.15 7.35
CA LEU A 196 -12.67 -9.33 8.21
C LEU A 196 -13.49 -10.51 7.65
N ILE A 197 -14.64 -10.23 7.03
CA ILE A 197 -15.63 -11.25 6.64
C ILE A 197 -15.51 -11.68 5.18
N LEU A 198 -15.18 -10.75 4.28
CA LEU A 198 -15.23 -10.98 2.83
C LEU A 198 -13.84 -11.19 2.22
N MET A 199 -12.78 -10.62 2.80
CA MET A 199 -11.44 -10.66 2.20
C MET A 199 -10.60 -11.78 2.82
N PRO A 200 -10.02 -12.72 2.03
CA PRO A 200 -9.18 -13.80 2.55
C PRO A 200 -7.76 -13.38 2.95
N GLY A 201 -7.47 -12.08 3.10
CA GLY A 201 -6.10 -11.57 3.28
C GLY A 201 -5.65 -11.44 4.72
N ARG A 202 -4.59 -12.18 5.10
CA ARG A 202 -3.97 -12.11 6.45
C ARG A 202 -3.48 -10.68 6.77
N THR A 203 -2.80 -10.04 5.82
CA THR A 203 -2.32 -8.65 5.98
C THR A 203 -3.48 -7.68 6.17
N GLY A 204 -4.57 -7.88 5.43
CA GLY A 204 -5.81 -7.12 5.59
C GLY A 204 -6.37 -7.20 7.01
N TYR A 205 -6.41 -8.41 7.59
CA TYR A 205 -6.86 -8.59 8.98
C TYR A 205 -5.97 -7.85 9.98
N VAL A 206 -4.64 -7.96 9.83
CA VAL A 206 -3.70 -7.25 10.71
C VAL A 206 -3.93 -5.74 10.63
N LEU A 207 -4.11 -5.18 9.43
CA LEU A 207 -4.36 -3.76 9.25
C LEU A 207 -5.72 -3.33 9.79
N ALA A 208 -6.79 -4.10 9.54
CA ALA A 208 -8.12 -3.79 10.06
C ALA A 208 -8.14 -3.78 11.60
N LEU A 209 -7.53 -4.79 12.23
CA LEU A 209 -7.40 -4.87 13.68
C LEU A 209 -6.51 -3.74 14.22
N SER A 210 -5.42 -3.40 13.52
CA SER A 210 -4.55 -2.28 13.90
C SER A 210 -5.28 -0.94 13.83
N THR A 211 -6.02 -0.68 12.75
CA THR A 211 -6.85 0.52 12.62
C THR A 211 -7.89 0.60 13.73
N ALA A 212 -8.58 -0.51 14.03
CA ALA A 212 -9.54 -0.57 15.13
C ALA A 212 -8.89 -0.33 16.51
N CYS A 213 -7.70 -0.91 16.75
CA CYS A 213 -6.93 -0.66 17.97
C CYS A 213 -6.53 0.82 18.09
N LEU A 214 -6.00 1.42 17.02
CA LEU A 214 -5.61 2.82 17.01
C LEU A 214 -6.83 3.73 17.27
N ALA A 215 -7.96 3.45 16.63
CA ALA A 215 -9.21 4.15 16.89
C ALA A 215 -9.61 4.07 18.38
N ALA A 216 -9.55 2.88 18.99
CA ALA A 216 -9.84 2.69 20.41
C ALA A 216 -8.84 3.44 21.32
N ILE A 217 -7.54 3.32 21.06
CA ILE A 217 -6.46 3.98 21.82
C ILE A 217 -6.63 5.51 21.81
N PHE A 218 -6.97 6.09 20.66
CA PHE A 218 -7.16 7.53 20.55
C PHE A 218 -8.51 8.01 21.09
N SER A 219 -9.48 7.11 21.30
CA SER A 219 -10.80 7.43 21.87
C SER A 219 -10.82 7.46 23.39
N VAL A 220 -9.84 6.86 24.06
CA VAL A 220 -9.78 6.80 25.53
C VAL A 220 -8.93 7.92 26.15
N PRO A 221 -9.21 8.31 27.41
CA PRO A 221 -8.35 9.24 28.15
C PRO A 221 -6.90 8.73 28.25
N ARG A 222 -5.92 9.66 28.31
CA ARG A 222 -4.48 9.34 28.36
C ARG A 222 -4.11 8.31 29.44
N LYS A 223 -4.79 8.34 30.59
CA LYS A 223 -4.58 7.42 31.73
C LYS A 223 -4.88 5.96 31.39
N LEU A 224 -5.81 5.69 30.47
CA LEU A 224 -6.22 4.34 30.07
C LEU A 224 -5.48 3.84 28.82
N ARG A 225 -4.78 4.72 28.09
CA ARG A 225 -4.13 4.37 26.81
C ARG A 225 -3.18 3.18 26.92
N VAL A 226 -2.39 3.09 27.99
CA VAL A 226 -1.46 1.97 28.19
C VAL A 226 -2.22 0.64 28.32
N VAL A 227 -3.29 0.63 29.13
CA VAL A 227 -4.16 -0.56 29.26
C VAL A 227 -4.80 -0.90 27.92
N THR A 228 -5.31 0.10 27.19
CA THR A 228 -5.91 -0.10 25.87
C THR A 228 -4.92 -0.65 24.84
N ILE A 229 -3.67 -0.18 24.84
CA ILE A 229 -2.59 -0.67 23.97
C ILE A 229 -2.30 -2.16 24.23
N LEU A 230 -2.30 -2.59 25.50
CA LEU A 230 -1.99 -3.97 25.86
C LEU A 230 -3.18 -4.90 25.65
N VAL A 231 -4.38 -4.45 25.99
CA VAL A 231 -5.58 -5.30 26.08
C VAL A 231 -6.36 -5.35 24.76
N MET A 232 -6.53 -4.23 24.05
CA MET A 232 -7.38 -4.19 22.85
C MET A 232 -6.92 -5.12 21.71
N PRO A 233 -5.61 -5.24 21.39
CA PRO A 233 -5.17 -6.14 20.33
C PRO A 233 -5.56 -7.59 20.62
N VAL A 234 -5.38 -8.03 21.87
CA VAL A 234 -5.72 -9.39 22.31
C VAL A 234 -7.23 -9.60 22.28
N LEU A 235 -8.01 -8.65 22.82
CA LEU A 235 -9.47 -8.74 22.83
C LEU A 235 -10.05 -8.82 21.41
N LEU A 236 -9.62 -7.94 20.50
CA LEU A 236 -10.13 -7.92 19.12
C LEU A 236 -9.69 -9.17 18.34
N ALA A 237 -8.45 -9.65 18.54
CA ALA A 237 -7.99 -10.88 17.91
C ALA A 237 -8.77 -12.11 18.39
N LEU A 238 -9.03 -12.23 19.69
CA LEU A 238 -9.85 -13.30 20.26
C LEU A 238 -11.30 -13.21 19.77
N ALA A 239 -11.89 -12.01 19.78
CA ALA A 239 -13.23 -11.80 19.26
C ALA A 239 -13.32 -12.21 17.79
N ALA A 240 -12.37 -11.80 16.94
CA ALA A 240 -12.32 -12.20 15.53
C ALA A 240 -12.13 -13.73 15.37
N TYR A 241 -11.27 -14.35 16.18
CA TYR A 241 -11.03 -15.79 16.15
C TYR A 241 -12.28 -16.62 16.47
N HIS A 242 -13.10 -16.16 17.42
CA HIS A 242 -14.31 -16.88 17.84
C HIS A 242 -15.55 -16.55 17.01
N THR A 243 -15.62 -15.37 16.40
CA THR A 243 -16.83 -14.91 15.69
C THR A 243 -16.71 -14.92 14.16
N VAL A 244 -15.50 -14.91 13.60
CA VAL A 244 -15.26 -14.84 12.15
C VAL A 244 -14.62 -16.15 11.65
N PRO A 245 -15.38 -17.06 11.02
CA PRO A 245 -14.86 -18.37 10.57
C PRO A 245 -13.66 -18.28 9.64
N GLN A 246 -13.68 -17.33 8.70
CA GLN A 246 -12.59 -17.13 7.75
C GLN A 246 -11.29 -16.71 8.46
N PHE A 247 -11.36 -15.79 9.42
CA PHE A 247 -10.22 -15.38 10.22
C PHE A 247 -9.62 -16.58 10.98
N LYS A 248 -10.48 -17.37 11.66
CA LYS A 248 -10.06 -18.60 12.35
C LYS A 248 -9.33 -19.57 11.43
N GLN A 249 -9.91 -19.87 10.26
CA GLN A 249 -9.31 -20.77 9.27
C GLN A 249 -7.94 -20.25 8.79
N ARG A 250 -7.81 -18.94 8.55
CA ARG A 250 -6.54 -18.34 8.08
C ARG A 250 -5.46 -18.33 9.15
N VAL A 251 -5.83 -18.17 10.43
CA VAL A 251 -4.91 -18.33 11.58
C VAL A 251 -4.45 -19.77 11.71
N GLN A 252 -5.37 -20.74 11.64
CA GLN A 252 -5.04 -22.17 11.71
C GLN A 252 -4.13 -22.60 10.56
N LEU A 253 -4.44 -22.17 9.33
CA LEU A 253 -3.60 -22.43 8.17
C LEU A 253 -2.20 -21.84 8.34
N ALA A 254 -2.07 -20.61 8.86
CA ALA A 254 -0.76 -20.00 9.10
C ALA A 254 0.08 -20.80 10.12
N ALA A 255 -0.56 -21.31 11.17
CA ALA A 255 0.10 -22.17 12.16
C ALA A 255 0.56 -23.50 11.54
N GLN A 256 -0.28 -24.12 10.71
CA GLN A 256 0.04 -25.36 9.99
C GLN A 256 1.21 -25.17 9.02
N GLU A 257 1.18 -24.11 8.20
CA GLU A 257 2.27 -23.78 7.26
C GLU A 257 3.60 -23.56 8.01
N LEU A 258 3.57 -22.89 9.17
CA LEU A 258 4.77 -22.66 9.98
C LEU A 258 5.33 -23.96 10.58
N VAL A 259 4.48 -24.85 11.07
CA VAL A 259 4.90 -26.16 11.59
C VAL A 259 5.46 -27.03 10.47
N HIS A 260 4.81 -27.04 9.31
CA HIS A 260 5.25 -27.83 8.16
C HIS A 260 6.61 -27.35 7.63
N HIS A 261 6.82 -26.02 7.52
CA HIS A 261 8.08 -25.45 7.08
C HIS A 261 9.27 -25.78 8.00
N ARG A 262 9.04 -26.04 9.30
CA ARG A 262 10.10 -26.53 10.21
C ARG A 262 10.58 -27.93 9.87
N SER A 263 9.75 -28.72 9.20
CA SER A 263 10.05 -30.11 8.82
C SER A 263 10.79 -30.21 7.47
N GLY A 264 10.90 -29.09 6.74
CA GLY A 264 11.62 -28.99 5.47
C GLY A 264 11.18 -27.75 4.67
N PRO A 265 11.97 -27.29 3.67
CA PRO A 265 11.60 -26.15 2.85
C PRO A 265 10.33 -26.42 2.04
N ASP A 266 9.19 -25.96 2.55
CA ASP A 266 7.92 -25.98 1.82
C ASP A 266 7.79 -24.71 0.97
N VAL A 267 7.96 -24.83 -0.35
CA VAL A 267 7.74 -23.73 -1.30
C VAL A 267 6.31 -23.69 -1.86
N GLY A 268 5.47 -24.68 -1.51
CA GLY A 268 4.08 -24.78 -1.95
C GLY A 268 3.11 -23.93 -1.11
N SER A 269 3.49 -23.59 0.12
CA SER A 269 2.70 -22.70 0.98
C SER A 269 3.06 -21.23 0.86
N SER A 270 2.13 -20.37 1.26
CA SER A 270 2.31 -18.92 1.18
C SER A 270 3.42 -18.41 2.13
N ILE A 271 3.54 -18.99 3.33
CA ILE A 271 4.60 -18.63 4.29
C ILE A 271 5.94 -19.20 3.83
N GLY A 272 5.99 -20.48 3.46
CA GLY A 272 7.25 -21.13 3.15
C GLY A 272 7.89 -20.59 1.86
N ALA A 273 7.10 -20.26 0.83
CA ALA A 273 7.58 -19.54 -0.35
C ALA A 273 8.22 -18.18 0.02
N ARG A 274 7.60 -17.39 0.90
CA ARG A 274 8.16 -16.11 1.37
C ARG A 274 9.44 -16.28 2.16
N LEU A 275 9.48 -17.22 3.10
CA LEU A 275 10.69 -17.49 3.88
C LEU A 275 11.85 -17.92 2.96
N TYR A 276 11.56 -18.72 1.93
CA TYR A 276 12.55 -19.11 0.94
C TYR A 276 13.05 -17.91 0.11
N MET A 277 12.15 -17.05 -0.36
CA MET A 277 12.50 -15.80 -1.04
C MET A 277 13.34 -14.88 -0.14
N TRP A 278 13.05 -14.81 1.15
CA TRP A 278 13.80 -13.99 2.11
C TRP A 278 15.19 -14.55 2.36
N LYS A 279 15.33 -15.87 2.47
CA LYS A 279 16.65 -16.52 2.56
C LYS A 279 17.51 -16.18 1.35
N LEU A 280 16.99 -16.37 0.14
CA LEU A 280 17.75 -16.07 -1.08
C LEU A 280 18.03 -14.57 -1.22
N SER A 281 17.13 -13.70 -0.75
CA SER A 281 17.39 -12.25 -0.68
C SER A 281 18.55 -11.94 0.26
N ALA A 282 18.62 -12.58 1.42
CA ALA A 282 19.75 -12.43 2.34
C ALA A 282 21.06 -12.92 1.71
N ASP A 283 21.05 -14.06 1.01
CA ASP A 283 22.21 -14.57 0.27
C ASP A 283 22.64 -13.60 -0.84
N ALA A 284 21.69 -12.99 -1.55
CA ALA A 284 21.94 -11.97 -2.57
C ALA A 284 22.57 -10.71 -1.97
N ILE A 285 22.04 -10.23 -0.84
CA ILE A 285 22.57 -9.06 -0.10
C ILE A 285 24.00 -9.35 0.37
N ALA A 286 24.27 -10.55 0.89
CA ALA A 286 25.62 -10.94 1.33
C ALA A 286 26.65 -10.91 0.19
N LYS A 287 26.23 -11.21 -1.05
CA LYS A 287 27.09 -11.16 -2.25
C LYS A 287 27.32 -9.75 -2.78
N ALA A 288 26.43 -8.80 -2.51
CA ALA A 288 26.54 -7.41 -3.00
C ALA A 288 26.06 -6.39 -1.94
N PRO A 289 26.72 -6.29 -0.78
CA PRO A 289 26.17 -5.60 0.39
C PRO A 289 26.13 -4.07 0.26
N LEU A 290 27.03 -3.46 -0.52
CA LEU A 290 27.15 -2.00 -0.60
C LEU A 290 26.20 -1.38 -1.63
N LEU A 291 26.30 -1.79 -2.89
CA LEU A 291 25.55 -1.22 -4.01
C LEU A 291 24.36 -2.09 -4.48
N GLY A 292 24.22 -3.30 -3.93
CA GLY A 292 23.21 -4.25 -4.39
C GLY A 292 23.49 -4.74 -5.81
N SER A 293 22.45 -5.28 -6.44
CA SER A 293 22.52 -5.82 -7.81
C SER A 293 21.88 -4.93 -8.89
N GLY A 294 21.50 -3.70 -8.51
CA GLY A 294 20.86 -2.67 -9.32
C GLY A 294 19.35 -2.85 -9.51
N VAL A 295 18.69 -1.80 -10.00
CA VAL A 295 17.24 -1.72 -10.18
C VAL A 295 16.66 -2.86 -11.02
N GLY A 296 15.58 -3.46 -10.52
CA GLY A 296 14.82 -4.52 -11.20
C GLY A 296 15.52 -5.88 -11.22
N SER A 297 16.66 -6.01 -10.53
CA SER A 297 17.49 -7.22 -10.57
C SER A 297 17.03 -8.32 -9.62
N TRP A 298 16.06 -8.06 -8.72
CA TRP A 298 15.73 -9.02 -7.67
C TRP A 298 15.40 -10.41 -8.22
N SER A 299 14.45 -10.55 -9.16
CA SER A 299 14.08 -11.86 -9.71
C SER A 299 15.27 -12.53 -10.40
N THR A 300 16.02 -11.77 -11.19
CA THR A 300 17.20 -12.28 -11.91
C THR A 300 18.23 -12.88 -10.96
N VAL A 301 18.55 -12.16 -9.88
CA VAL A 301 19.55 -12.61 -8.90
C VAL A 301 19.05 -13.81 -8.11
N ILE A 302 17.79 -13.79 -7.65
CA ILE A 302 17.23 -14.91 -6.88
C ILE A 302 17.12 -16.17 -7.74
N LYS A 303 16.72 -16.04 -9.01
CA LYS A 303 16.69 -17.17 -9.95
C LYS A 303 18.09 -17.71 -10.23
N GLN A 304 19.10 -16.86 -10.36
CA GLN A 304 20.49 -17.28 -10.51
C GLN A 304 21.00 -18.02 -9.26
N LEU A 305 20.62 -17.57 -8.06
CA LEU A 305 20.98 -18.23 -6.80
C LEU A 305 20.30 -19.59 -6.63
N HIS A 306 19.07 -19.71 -7.09
CA HIS A 306 18.33 -20.97 -7.05
C HIS A 306 18.86 -21.97 -8.10
N GLY A 307 19.11 -21.51 -9.32
CA GLY A 307 19.56 -22.35 -10.43
C GLY A 307 18.41 -23.05 -11.18
N ALA A 308 18.60 -24.33 -11.52
CA ALA A 308 17.63 -25.08 -12.31
C ALA A 308 16.26 -25.18 -11.61
N GLY A 309 15.18 -24.97 -12.35
CA GLY A 309 13.82 -25.01 -11.80
C GLY A 309 13.32 -23.69 -11.19
N ALA A 310 14.12 -22.62 -11.22
CA ALA A 310 13.75 -21.35 -10.59
C ALA A 310 12.44 -20.76 -11.10
N SER A 311 12.15 -20.86 -12.41
CA SER A 311 10.88 -20.37 -12.97
C SER A 311 9.65 -21.11 -12.45
N LEU A 312 9.78 -22.37 -12.00
CA LEU A 312 8.67 -23.12 -11.40
C LEU A 312 8.26 -22.54 -10.04
N ILE A 313 9.21 -21.94 -9.32
CA ILE A 313 9.00 -21.41 -7.97
C ILE A 313 8.71 -19.91 -8.01
N PHE A 314 9.45 -19.15 -8.82
CA PHE A 314 9.37 -17.69 -8.88
C PHE A 314 8.59 -17.18 -10.10
N GLY A 315 7.96 -18.07 -10.86
CA GLY A 315 7.25 -17.73 -12.10
C GLY A 315 8.20 -17.39 -13.26
N GLU A 316 7.66 -17.26 -14.46
CA GLU A 316 8.42 -16.84 -15.63
C GLU A 316 8.73 -15.33 -15.63
N GLY A 317 9.83 -14.95 -16.28
CA GLY A 317 10.24 -13.54 -16.42
C GLY A 317 10.60 -12.82 -15.11
N ASN A 318 10.40 -11.50 -15.06
CA ASN A 318 10.78 -10.63 -13.93
C ASN A 318 9.57 -10.16 -13.10
N GLY A 319 8.56 -11.03 -12.91
CA GLY A 319 7.32 -10.69 -12.21
C GLY A 319 7.37 -10.84 -10.69
N SER A 320 8.34 -11.57 -10.15
CA SER A 320 8.39 -11.94 -8.73
C SER A 320 9.09 -10.89 -7.85
N ASN A 321 8.81 -10.94 -6.55
CA ASN A 321 9.37 -10.05 -5.53
C ASN A 321 9.35 -10.73 -4.15
N PRO A 322 10.11 -10.23 -3.16
CA PRO A 322 10.20 -10.90 -1.85
C PRO A 322 8.96 -10.68 -0.97
N HIS A 323 7.93 -9.96 -1.44
CA HIS A 323 6.80 -9.47 -0.65
C HIS A 323 7.24 -8.70 0.62
N GLN A 324 8.41 -8.06 0.56
CA GLN A 324 9.01 -7.32 1.66
C GLN A 324 9.91 -6.21 1.07
N GLU A 325 9.51 -4.95 1.25
CA GLU A 325 10.15 -3.79 0.60
C GLU A 325 11.59 -3.53 1.09
N ILE A 326 11.90 -3.74 2.36
CA ILE A 326 13.27 -3.62 2.90
C ILE A 326 14.21 -4.59 2.18
N LEU A 327 13.82 -5.85 2.02
CA LEU A 327 14.61 -6.86 1.32
C LEU A 327 14.73 -6.53 -0.16
N LEU A 328 13.65 -6.07 -0.80
CA LEU A 328 13.70 -5.63 -2.19
C LEU A 328 14.71 -4.50 -2.38
N TRP A 329 14.58 -3.42 -1.61
CA TRP A 329 15.47 -2.25 -1.70
C TRP A 329 16.91 -2.60 -1.36
N THR A 330 17.14 -3.44 -0.35
CA THR A 330 18.50 -3.83 0.06
C THR A 330 19.13 -4.80 -0.95
N THR A 331 18.36 -5.68 -1.57
CA THR A 331 18.89 -6.58 -2.62
C THR A 331 19.28 -5.80 -3.87
N GLU A 332 18.46 -4.83 -4.27
CA GLU A 332 18.71 -4.05 -5.49
C GLU A 332 19.72 -2.92 -5.28
N LEU A 333 19.71 -2.23 -4.14
CA LEU A 333 20.54 -1.04 -3.90
C LEU A 333 21.52 -1.17 -2.72
N GLY A 334 21.61 -2.35 -2.11
CA GLY A 334 22.53 -2.61 -0.99
C GLY A 334 22.22 -1.79 0.25
N LEU A 335 23.26 -1.50 1.03
CA LEU A 335 23.19 -0.67 2.24
C LEU A 335 22.62 0.72 1.94
N ALA A 336 22.91 1.30 0.78
CA ALA A 336 22.35 2.59 0.38
C ALA A 336 20.82 2.51 0.26
N GLY A 337 20.27 1.44 -0.33
CA GLY A 337 18.83 1.17 -0.38
C GLY A 337 18.20 1.06 1.00
N LEU A 338 18.82 0.29 1.90
CA LEU A 338 18.36 0.14 3.28
C LEU A 338 18.29 1.49 4.01
N LEU A 339 19.36 2.29 3.91
CA LEU A 339 19.42 3.60 4.55
C LEU A 339 18.39 4.58 3.98
N LEU A 340 18.15 4.54 2.66
CA LEU A 340 17.12 5.36 2.03
C LEU A 340 15.71 4.96 2.50
N PHE A 341 15.42 3.67 2.60
CA PHE A 341 14.12 3.19 3.06
C PHE A 341 13.87 3.58 4.54
N VAL A 342 14.83 3.29 5.43
CA VAL A 342 14.74 3.65 6.85
C VAL A 342 14.72 5.16 7.03
N GLY A 343 15.52 5.89 6.26
CA GLY A 343 15.56 7.35 6.22
C GLY A 343 14.22 7.94 5.80
N LEU A 344 13.57 7.39 4.78
CA LEU A 344 12.23 7.79 4.35
C LEU A 344 11.18 7.57 5.46
N LEU A 345 11.15 6.39 6.08
CA LEU A 345 10.23 6.12 7.18
C LEU A 345 10.45 7.06 8.37
N THR A 346 11.72 7.31 8.71
CA THR A 346 12.10 8.24 9.78
C THR A 346 11.70 9.67 9.44
N ALA A 347 11.89 10.08 8.20
CA ALA A 347 11.50 11.40 7.72
C ALA A 347 9.98 11.62 7.79
N LEU A 348 9.18 10.60 7.44
CA LEU A 348 7.73 10.65 7.58
C LEU A 348 7.31 10.85 9.03
N LEU A 349 7.96 10.17 9.98
CA LEU A 349 7.69 10.34 11.41
C LEU A 349 8.09 11.73 11.93
N ILE A 350 9.21 12.27 11.45
CA ILE A 350 9.67 13.62 11.81
C ILE A 350 8.71 14.68 11.27
N ASP A 351 8.32 14.56 9.99
CA ASP A 351 7.39 15.49 9.36
C ASP A 351 6.01 15.41 10.02
N LEU A 352 5.55 14.21 10.41
CA LEU A 352 4.29 14.04 11.15
C LEU A 352 4.25 14.86 12.45
N ARG A 353 5.36 14.93 13.19
CA ARG A 353 5.46 15.70 14.45
C ARG A 353 5.44 17.22 14.24
N ARG A 354 5.64 17.70 13.01
CA ARG A 354 5.61 19.12 12.67
C ARG A 354 4.20 19.63 12.36
N PHE A 355 3.23 18.74 12.17
CA PHE A 355 1.85 19.16 12.01
C PHE A 355 1.25 19.55 13.37
N PRO A 356 0.59 20.72 13.47
CA PRO A 356 -0.12 21.08 14.68
C PRO A 356 -1.24 20.06 14.93
N THR A 357 -1.24 19.46 16.13
CA THR A 357 -2.25 18.50 16.61
C THR A 357 -3.53 19.18 17.02
#